data_AF-A0A7C6JF14-F1
#
_entry.id   AF-A0A7C6JF14-F1
#
_cell.length_a   1.000
_cell.length_b   1.000
_cell.length_c   1.000
_cell.angle_alpha   90.00
_cell.angle_beta   90.00
_cell.angle_gamma   90.00
#
_symmetry.space_group_name_H-M   'P 1'
#
loop_
_entity.id
_entity.type
_entity.pdbx_description
1 polymer ?
#
loop_
_entity_poly.entity_id
_entity_poly.type
_entity_poly.pdbx_seq_one_letter_code
_entity_poly.pdbx_strand_id
1 'polypeptide(L)'
;MLQENKFDLYVLDFTLDEIRRVLSTYKNANYNGRRKVRVASMRSRLRNLGISCVEINEILANLEDVLLEQYNIAVFETGQLLQDYQIDEKDILLLRNYKKNSPLVSVEHDLKAIEVIKRVRGKKFGKLEKSRAIFLTSNHRLTRYNFEKDHQMDSTINEVILDQLEVN
;
A
#
# COMPACT_ATOMS: atom_id res chain seq x y z
N MET A 1 -13.05 -2.90 12.60
CA MET A 1 -12.18 -3.93 13.20
C MET A 1 -10.81 -3.42 13.67
N LEU A 2 -9.92 -2.89 12.82
CA LEU A 2 -8.55 -2.52 13.27
C LEU A 2 -8.54 -1.27 14.18
N GLN A 3 -9.25 -0.20 13.80
CA GLN A 3 -9.39 0.99 14.66
C GLN A 3 -10.11 0.66 15.99
N GLU A 4 -11.10 -0.23 15.95
CA GLU A 4 -11.82 -0.71 17.15
C GLU A 4 -10.92 -1.51 18.10
N ASN A 5 -9.84 -2.12 17.59
CA ASN A 5 -8.86 -2.89 18.36
C ASN A 5 -7.59 -2.08 18.73
N LYS A 6 -7.67 -0.74 18.72
CA LYS A 6 -6.58 0.17 19.14
C LYS A 6 -5.31 0.09 18.28
N PHE A 7 -5.44 -0.25 16.99
CA PHE A 7 -4.35 -0.08 16.05
C PHE A 7 -4.33 1.35 15.51
N ASP A 8 -3.16 1.98 15.57
CA ASP A 8 -2.89 3.23 14.87
C ASP A 8 -2.64 2.93 13.38
N LEU A 9 -3.26 3.70 12.50
CA LEU A 9 -3.12 3.53 11.06
C LEU A 9 -2.11 4.51 10.49
N TYR A 10 -1.25 4.00 9.62
CA TYR A 10 -0.24 4.78 8.94
C TYR A 10 -0.22 4.52 7.44
N VAL A 11 0.13 5.55 6.68
CA VAL A 11 0.58 5.43 5.29
C VAL A 11 2.09 5.68 5.24
N LEU A 12 2.83 4.88 4.48
CA LEU A 12 4.25 5.13 4.26
C LEU A 12 4.41 6.38 3.39
N ASP A 13 5.36 7.26 3.74
CA ASP A 13 5.74 8.46 2.97
C ASP A 13 5.80 8.22 1.45
N PHE A 14 6.47 7.16 1.01
CA PHE A 14 6.60 6.85 -0.40
C PHE A 14 5.32 6.33 -1.06
N THR A 15 4.38 5.82 -0.26
CA THR A 15 3.05 5.45 -0.73
C THR A 15 2.19 6.70 -0.88
N LEU A 16 2.37 7.70 -0.01
CA LEU A 16 1.76 9.01 -0.16
C LEU A 16 2.17 9.68 -1.49
N ASP A 17 3.46 9.61 -1.83
CA ASP A 17 3.97 10.10 -3.11
C ASP A 17 3.36 9.36 -4.31
N GLU A 18 3.16 8.05 -4.20
CA GLU A 18 2.47 7.28 -5.24
C GLU A 18 1.00 7.73 -5.39
N ILE A 19 0.30 7.95 -4.28
CA ILE A 19 -1.09 8.48 -4.29
C ILE A 19 -1.11 9.83 -5.02
N ARG A 20 -0.20 10.74 -4.67
CA ARG A 20 -0.06 12.05 -5.33
C ARG A 20 0.15 11.91 -6.83
N ARG A 21 1.05 11.01 -7.26
CA ARG A 21 1.33 10.73 -8.68
C ARG A 21 0.11 10.18 -9.42
N VAL A 22 -0.62 9.25 -8.81
CA VAL A 22 -1.80 8.61 -9.43
C VAL A 22 -2.94 9.61 -9.60
N LEU A 23 -3.23 10.40 -8.56
CA LEU A 23 -4.25 11.45 -8.60
C LEU A 23 -3.87 12.58 -9.57
N SER A 24 -2.60 12.99 -9.61
CA SER A 24 -2.11 13.97 -10.59
C SER A 24 -2.27 13.50 -12.04
N THR A 25 -2.13 12.19 -12.29
CA THR A 25 -2.37 11.63 -13.63
C THR A 25 -3.86 11.68 -14.02
N TYR A 26 -4.78 11.60 -13.05
CA TYR A 26 -6.22 11.75 -13.30
C TYR A 26 -6.56 13.17 -13.77
N LYS A 27 -6.02 14.19 -13.10
CA LYS A 27 -6.13 15.61 -13.50
C LYS A 27 -5.78 15.81 -14.98
N ASN A 28 -4.63 15.30 -15.42
CA ASN A 28 -4.14 15.46 -16.78
C ASN A 28 -4.97 14.68 -17.82
N ALA A 29 -5.67 13.62 -17.42
CA ALA A 29 -6.49 12.81 -18.31
C ALA A 29 -7.89 13.41 -18.56
N ASN A 30 -8.50 14.05 -17.55
CA ASN A 30 -9.79 14.74 -17.70
C ASN A 30 -9.69 15.98 -18.58
N TYR A 31 -8.56 16.69 -18.58
CA TYR A 31 -8.32 17.83 -19.47
C TYR A 31 -8.31 17.43 -20.97
N ASN A 32 -7.92 16.19 -21.28
CA ASN A 32 -7.63 15.78 -22.66
C ASN A 32 -8.77 15.00 -23.37
N GLY A 33 -9.94 14.83 -22.75
CA GLY A 33 -11.21 14.40 -23.38
C GLY A 33 -11.25 13.12 -24.25
N ARG A 34 -10.15 12.36 -24.44
CA ARG A 34 -10.02 11.41 -25.57
C ARG A 34 -9.39 10.06 -25.27
N ARG A 35 -9.25 9.62 -24.01
CA ARG A 35 -8.76 8.25 -23.73
C ARG A 35 -9.89 7.38 -23.19
N LYS A 36 -10.18 6.27 -23.90
CA LYS A 36 -11.04 5.17 -23.43
C LYS A 36 -10.59 4.79 -22.02
N VAL A 37 -11.32 5.26 -21.01
CA VAL A 37 -11.01 4.95 -19.62
C VAL A 37 -11.25 3.47 -19.44
N ARG A 38 -10.23 2.74 -18.97
CA ARG A 38 -10.36 1.32 -18.64
C ARG A 38 -11.46 1.18 -17.58
N VAL A 39 -12.55 0.50 -17.94
CA VAL A 39 -13.70 0.21 -17.08
C VAL A 39 -13.16 -0.47 -15.81
N ALA A 40 -13.56 0.01 -14.63
CA ALA A 40 -13.11 -0.40 -13.30
C ALA A 40 -11.74 0.10 -12.79
N SER A 41 -11.13 1.12 -13.42
CA SER A 41 -9.98 1.82 -12.82
C SER A 41 -10.41 2.76 -11.69
N MET A 42 -9.50 3.11 -10.77
CA MET A 42 -9.68 4.18 -9.77
C MET A 42 -10.26 5.46 -10.40
N ARG A 43 -9.85 5.75 -11.65
CA ARG A 43 -10.38 6.85 -12.46
C ARG A 43 -11.87 6.74 -12.75
N SER A 44 -12.36 5.56 -13.13
CA SER A 44 -13.80 5.35 -13.32
C SER A 44 -14.58 5.45 -12.02
N ARG A 45 -13.99 5.04 -10.89
CA ARG A 45 -14.62 5.19 -9.57
C ARG A 45 -14.74 6.66 -9.17
N LEU A 46 -13.65 7.43 -9.22
CA LEU A 46 -13.66 8.86 -8.92
C LEU A 46 -14.64 9.63 -9.83
N ARG A 47 -14.68 9.31 -11.12
CA ARG A 47 -15.63 9.90 -12.07
C ARG A 47 -17.09 9.54 -11.72
N ASN A 48 -17.36 8.29 -11.36
CA ASN A 48 -18.71 7.84 -11.00
C ASN A 48 -19.17 8.40 -9.65
N LEU A 49 -18.23 8.75 -8.76
CA LEU A 49 -18.50 9.45 -7.51
C LEU A 49 -18.71 10.96 -7.70
N GLY A 50 -18.62 11.47 -8.93
CA GLY A 50 -18.84 12.90 -9.22
C GLY A 50 -17.70 13.81 -8.78
N ILE A 51 -16.55 13.26 -8.36
CA ILE A 51 -15.43 14.05 -7.83
C ILE A 51 -14.80 14.85 -8.98
N SER A 52 -14.84 16.18 -8.83
CA SER A 52 -14.32 17.16 -9.76
C SER A 52 -12.78 17.25 -9.73
N CYS A 53 -12.21 17.87 -10.75
CA CYS A 53 -10.76 18.14 -10.76
C CYS A 53 -10.35 19.19 -9.71
N VAL A 54 -11.28 20.05 -9.29
CA VAL A 54 -11.04 21.04 -8.23
C VAL A 54 -10.89 20.33 -6.89
N GLU A 55 -11.85 19.46 -6.55
CA GLU A 55 -11.78 18.64 -5.34
C GLU A 55 -10.52 17.78 -5.29
N ILE A 56 -10.07 17.23 -6.43
CA ILE A 56 -8.81 16.48 -6.47
C ILE A 56 -7.59 17.37 -6.21
N ASN A 57 -7.58 18.62 -6.66
CA ASN A 57 -6.48 19.54 -6.33
C ASN A 57 -6.50 19.88 -4.83
N GLU A 58 -7.68 20.06 -4.25
CA GLU A 58 -7.82 20.32 -2.81
C GLU A 58 -7.36 19.11 -1.99
N ILE A 59 -7.75 17.90 -2.39
CA ILE A 59 -7.26 16.65 -1.78
C ILE A 59 -5.75 16.53 -1.94
N LEU A 60 -5.18 16.84 -3.11
CA LEU A 60 -3.74 16.76 -3.34
C LEU A 60 -2.94 17.75 -2.48
N ALA A 61 -3.44 18.98 -2.35
CA ALA A 61 -2.80 20.04 -1.59
C ALA A 61 -2.78 19.73 -0.09
N ASN A 62 -3.83 19.08 0.41
CA ASN A 62 -4.04 18.81 1.84
C ASN A 62 -4.07 17.30 2.14
N LEU A 63 -3.38 16.46 1.34
CA LEU A 63 -3.57 15.01 1.38
C LEU A 63 -3.27 14.42 2.76
N GLU A 64 -2.23 14.92 3.42
CA GLU A 64 -1.81 14.48 4.75
C GLU A 64 -2.86 14.87 5.80
N ASP A 65 -3.34 16.11 5.76
CA ASP A 65 -4.40 16.61 6.63
C ASP A 65 -5.71 15.83 6.42
N VAL A 66 -6.07 15.55 5.16
CA VAL A 66 -7.25 14.74 4.82
C VAL A 66 -7.13 13.33 5.41
N LEU A 67 -5.97 12.68 5.28
CA LEU A 67 -5.73 11.37 5.86
C LEU A 67 -5.83 11.38 7.38
N LEU A 68 -5.23 12.39 8.02
CA LEU A 68 -5.20 12.49 9.47
C LEU A 68 -6.57 12.87 10.05
N GLU A 69 -7.14 13.99 9.62
CA GLU A 69 -8.34 14.58 10.20
C GLU A 69 -9.61 13.78 9.88
N GLN A 70 -9.72 13.24 8.66
CA GLN A 70 -10.95 12.56 8.23
C GLN A 70 -10.89 11.05 8.48
N TYR A 71 -9.71 10.45 8.39
CA TYR A 71 -9.56 8.99 8.43
C TYR A 71 -8.71 8.48 9.60
N ASN A 72 -8.12 9.38 10.40
CA ASN A 72 -7.19 9.04 11.47
C ASN A 72 -6.04 8.14 10.97
N ILE A 73 -5.47 8.50 9.81
CA ILE A 73 -4.33 7.85 9.18
C ILE A 73 -3.18 8.84 9.17
N ALA A 74 -2.13 8.55 9.94
CA ALA A 74 -0.93 9.37 9.99
C ALA A 74 0.07 8.99 8.88
N VAL A 75 1.02 9.87 8.59
CA VAL A 75 2.16 9.53 7.73
C VAL A 75 3.25 8.89 8.60
N PHE A 76 3.76 7.75 8.16
CA PHE A 76 4.94 7.13 8.73
C PHE A 76 6.15 7.53 7.89
N GLU A 77 6.94 8.45 8.44
CA GLU A 77 8.22 8.89 7.89
C GLU A 77 9.23 7.75 8.00
N THR A 78 9.65 7.20 6.87
CA THR A 78 10.60 6.08 6.85
C THR A 78 12.03 6.54 7.14
N GLY A 79 12.31 7.84 6.99
CA GLY A 79 13.62 8.44 7.24
C GLY A 79 14.71 7.99 6.27
N GLN A 80 14.34 7.31 5.18
CA GLN A 80 15.24 6.84 4.13
C GLN A 80 14.67 7.17 2.76
N LEU A 81 15.54 7.53 1.81
CA LEU A 81 15.05 7.74 0.46
C LEU A 81 14.68 6.38 -0.14
N LEU A 82 13.60 6.33 -0.91
CA LEU A 82 13.14 5.14 -1.62
C LEU A 82 14.25 4.41 -2.41
N GLN A 83 15.25 5.15 -2.87
CA GLN A 83 16.39 4.67 -3.65
C GLN A 83 17.45 3.94 -2.80
N ASP A 84 17.42 4.10 -1.47
CA ASP A 84 18.39 3.51 -0.55
C ASP A 84 18.03 2.05 -0.20
N TYR A 85 16.80 1.64 -0.50
CA TYR A 85 16.34 0.26 -0.35
C TYR A 85 16.83 -0.59 -1.52
N GLN A 86 17.96 -1.30 -1.30
CA GLN A 86 18.39 -2.35 -2.19
C GLN A 86 17.48 -3.57 -2.03
N ILE A 87 16.76 -3.90 -3.09
CA ILE A 87 15.92 -5.10 -3.16
C ILE A 87 16.72 -6.17 -3.89
N ASP A 88 16.80 -7.37 -3.31
CA ASP A 88 17.45 -8.50 -3.97
C ASP A 88 16.70 -8.85 -5.27
N GLU A 89 17.44 -9.00 -6.37
CA GLU A 89 16.89 -9.42 -7.64
C GLU A 89 16.12 -10.76 -7.52
N LYS A 90 16.59 -11.66 -6.66
CA LYS A 90 15.90 -12.92 -6.37
C LYS A 90 14.50 -12.70 -5.80
N ASP A 91 14.33 -11.69 -4.96
CA ASP A 91 13.03 -11.34 -4.38
C ASP A 91 12.08 -10.73 -5.40
N ILE A 92 12.62 -9.91 -6.31
CA ILE A 92 11.86 -9.38 -7.44
C ILE A 92 11.37 -10.54 -8.31
N LEU A 93 12.26 -11.46 -8.70
CA LEU A 93 11.90 -12.62 -9.53
C LEU A 93 10.86 -13.51 -8.83
N LEU A 94 11.03 -13.75 -7.53
CA LEU A 94 10.11 -14.57 -6.75
C LEU A 94 8.73 -13.91 -6.65
N LEU A 95 8.63 -12.62 -6.28
CA LEU A 95 7.34 -11.93 -6.19
C LEU A 95 6.65 -11.83 -7.56
N ARG A 96 7.42 -11.69 -8.65
CA ARG A 96 6.87 -11.71 -10.01
C ARG A 96 6.17 -13.03 -10.37
N ASN A 97 6.54 -14.16 -9.77
CA ASN A 97 5.81 -15.41 -9.98
C ASN A 97 4.37 -15.34 -9.47
N TYR A 98 4.12 -14.55 -8.42
CA TYR A 98 2.79 -14.28 -7.88
C TYR A 98 2.11 -13.11 -8.61
N LYS A 99 2.88 -12.07 -8.96
CA LYS A 99 2.40 -10.81 -9.55
C LYS A 99 2.76 -10.67 -11.04
N LYS A 100 2.62 -11.73 -11.85
CA LYS A 100 3.12 -11.85 -13.25
C LYS A 100 2.87 -10.63 -14.17
N ASN A 101 1.74 -9.95 -14.03
CA ASN A 101 1.36 -8.82 -14.88
C ASN A 101 1.57 -7.44 -14.24
N SER A 102 2.24 -7.37 -13.08
CA SER A 102 2.45 -6.11 -12.37
C SER A 102 3.69 -5.39 -12.93
N PRO A 103 3.64 -4.05 -13.09
CA PRO A 103 4.81 -3.26 -13.42
C PRO A 103 5.93 -3.48 -12.40
N LEU A 104 7.20 -3.43 -12.84
CA LEU A 104 8.36 -3.60 -11.95
C LEU A 104 8.30 -2.65 -10.75
N VAL A 105 7.98 -1.39 -10.98
CA VAL A 105 7.83 -0.36 -9.94
C VAL A 105 6.82 -0.76 -8.85
N SER A 106 5.75 -1.48 -9.20
CA SER A 106 4.77 -1.98 -8.22
C SER A 106 5.26 -3.19 -7.46
N VAL A 107 6.12 -4.02 -8.05
CA VAL A 107 6.78 -5.14 -7.37
C VAL A 107 7.81 -4.61 -6.38
N GLU A 108 8.61 -3.63 -6.81
CA GLU A 108 9.60 -2.96 -5.96
C GLU A 108 8.95 -2.22 -4.80
N HIS A 109 7.85 -1.50 -5.04
CA HIS A 109 7.08 -0.84 -3.97
C HIS A 109 6.62 -1.83 -2.91
N ASP A 110 5.96 -2.93 -3.32
CA ASP A 110 5.48 -3.97 -2.39
C ASP A 110 6.62 -4.55 -1.55
N LEU A 111 7.78 -4.83 -2.17
CA LEU A 111 8.95 -5.37 -1.47
C LEU A 111 9.53 -4.35 -0.49
N LYS A 112 9.61 -3.07 -0.87
CA LYS A 112 10.05 -2.00 0.04
C LYS A 112 9.13 -1.87 1.23
N ALA A 113 7.81 -1.91 1.03
CA ALA A 113 6.84 -1.89 2.11
C ALA A 113 7.04 -3.06 3.08
N ILE A 114 7.24 -4.29 2.56
CA ILE A 114 7.57 -5.45 3.40
C ILE A 114 8.84 -5.22 4.21
N GLU A 115 9.92 -4.73 3.58
CA GLU A 115 11.19 -4.49 4.25
C GLU A 115 11.09 -3.42 5.34
N VAL A 116 10.33 -2.34 5.11
CA VAL A 116 10.04 -1.33 6.14
C VAL A 116 9.32 -1.97 7.32
N ILE A 117 8.27 -2.75 7.08
CA ILE A 117 7.52 -3.41 8.16
C ILE A 117 8.40 -4.42 8.91
N LYS A 118 9.26 -5.19 8.23
CA LYS A 118 10.23 -6.08 8.88
C LYS A 118 11.16 -5.33 9.82
N ARG A 119 11.70 -4.18 9.39
CA ARG A 119 12.58 -3.34 10.21
C ARG A 119 11.85 -2.78 11.43
N VAL A 120 10.64 -2.25 11.26
CA VAL A 120 9.84 -1.73 12.38
C VAL A 120 9.48 -2.83 13.39
N ARG A 121 9.17 -4.04 12.89
CA ARG A 121 8.92 -5.22 13.74
C ARG A 121 10.17 -5.68 14.48
N GLY A 122 11.32 -5.64 13.83
CA GLY A 122 12.63 -6.07 14.34
C GLY A 122 12.82 -7.59 14.47
N LYS A 123 11.73 -8.38 14.56
CA LYS A 123 11.74 -9.85 14.56
C LYS A 123 10.39 -10.42 14.13
N LYS A 124 10.34 -11.73 13.92
CA LYS A 124 9.08 -12.48 13.67
C LYS A 124 8.32 -12.68 14.99
N PHE A 125 6.99 -12.70 14.92
CA PHE A 125 6.10 -12.87 16.07
C PHE A 125 5.12 -14.01 15.85
N GLY A 126 4.78 -14.76 16.90
CA GLY A 126 3.74 -15.81 16.85
C GLY A 126 2.31 -15.31 17.06
N LYS A 127 2.13 -14.04 17.44
CA LYS A 127 0.84 -13.45 17.82
C LYS A 127 0.73 -12.01 17.31
N LEU A 128 -0.45 -11.65 16.81
CA LEU A 128 -0.73 -10.34 16.22
C LEU A 128 -0.50 -9.21 17.21
N GLU A 129 -1.00 -9.39 18.44
CA GLU A 129 -0.99 -8.40 19.51
C GLU A 129 0.43 -8.11 20.03
N LYS A 130 1.40 -8.95 19.69
CA LYS A 130 2.81 -8.76 20.03
C LYS A 130 3.60 -8.06 18.93
N SER A 131 3.04 -7.97 17.72
CA SER A 131 3.71 -7.30 16.60
C SER A 131 3.62 -5.79 16.73
N ARG A 132 4.72 -5.11 16.42
CA ARG A 132 4.78 -3.64 16.43
C ARG A 132 4.18 -3.00 15.18
N ALA A 133 4.21 -3.71 14.06
CA ALA A 133 3.74 -3.21 12.78
C ALA A 133 3.31 -4.35 11.87
N ILE A 134 2.40 -4.04 10.95
CA ILE A 134 1.83 -4.96 9.97
C ILE A 134 1.53 -4.17 8.71
N PHE A 135 1.80 -4.76 7.55
CA PHE A 135 1.38 -4.23 6.27
C PHE A 135 -0.03 -4.74 5.95
N LEU A 136 -1.00 -3.84 5.96
CA LEU A 136 -2.37 -4.13 5.55
C LEU A 136 -2.52 -3.98 4.03
N THR A 137 -3.11 -4.97 3.35
CA THR A 137 -3.29 -4.93 1.89
C THR A 137 -4.53 -5.71 1.44
N SER A 138 -5.12 -5.37 0.30
CA SER A 138 -6.16 -6.18 -0.34
C SER A 138 -5.59 -7.25 -1.30
N ASN A 139 -4.27 -7.41 -1.36
CA ASN A 139 -3.60 -8.25 -2.35
C ASN A 139 -3.24 -9.64 -1.79
N HIS A 140 -4.13 -10.61 -1.99
CA HIS A 140 -3.90 -12.02 -1.60
C HIS A 140 -2.59 -12.61 -2.12
N ARG A 141 -2.13 -12.18 -3.30
CA ARG A 141 -0.88 -12.69 -3.88
C ARG A 141 0.34 -12.21 -3.10
N LEU A 142 0.29 -10.99 -2.57
CA LEU A 142 1.36 -10.43 -1.76
C LEU A 142 1.41 -11.08 -0.37
N THR A 143 0.24 -11.25 0.26
CA THR A 143 0.10 -11.98 1.53
C THR A 143 0.66 -13.41 1.41
N ARG A 144 0.29 -14.12 0.34
CA ARG A 144 0.78 -15.48 0.07
C ARG A 144 2.29 -15.53 -0.15
N TYR A 145 2.84 -14.58 -0.93
CA TYR A 145 4.28 -14.48 -1.15
C TYR A 145 5.04 -14.32 0.17
N ASN A 146 4.62 -13.39 1.04
CA ASN A 146 5.31 -13.16 2.32
C ASN A 146 5.20 -14.38 3.24
N PHE A 147 4.05 -15.06 3.28
CA PHE A 147 3.91 -16.33 4.01
C PHE A 147 4.88 -17.40 3.52
N GLU A 148 4.85 -17.73 2.23
CA GLU A 148 5.65 -18.82 1.65
C GLU A 148 7.15 -18.54 1.75
N LYS A 149 7.57 -17.28 1.63
CA LYS A 149 8.97 -16.89 1.74
C LYS A 149 9.50 -16.92 3.17
N ASP A 150 8.77 -16.32 4.11
CA ASP A 150 9.33 -15.97 5.43
C ASP A 150 8.66 -16.70 6.60
N HIS A 151 7.47 -17.30 6.44
CA HIS A 151 6.68 -17.79 7.59
C HIS A 151 6.15 -19.22 7.44
N GLN A 152 6.26 -19.86 6.27
CA GLN A 152 5.68 -21.19 6.04
C GLN A 152 6.19 -22.26 7.02
N MET A 153 7.46 -22.16 7.42
CA MET A 153 8.12 -23.13 8.30
C MET A 153 8.23 -22.64 9.75
N ASP A 154 7.96 -21.36 9.99
CA ASP A 154 8.12 -20.70 11.28
C ASP A 154 6.73 -20.38 11.80
N SER A 155 6.27 -20.96 12.91
CA SER A 155 4.93 -20.72 13.50
C SER A 155 4.74 -19.25 13.95
N THR A 156 4.69 -18.36 12.98
CA THR A 156 4.81 -16.90 13.08
C THR A 156 3.83 -16.27 12.11
N ILE A 157 3.38 -15.06 12.45
CA ILE A 157 2.48 -14.29 11.62
C ILE A 157 3.27 -13.52 10.56
N ASN A 158 2.64 -13.36 9.41
CA ASN A 158 3.16 -12.57 8.30
C ASN A 158 3.41 -11.11 8.69
N GLU A 159 4.31 -10.46 7.97
CA GLU A 159 4.35 -9.00 7.89
C GLU A 159 3.14 -8.46 7.14
N VAL A 160 2.66 -9.18 6.13
CA VAL A 160 1.56 -8.77 5.26
C VAL A 160 0.26 -9.48 5.62
N ILE A 161 -0.80 -8.73 5.91
CA ILE A 161 -2.14 -9.25 6.25
C ILE A 161 -3.20 -8.61 5.36
N LEU A 162 -4.28 -9.35 5.11
CA LEU A 162 -5.41 -8.89 4.31
C LEU A 162 -6.24 -7.83 5.07
N ASP A 163 -6.67 -6.80 4.36
CA ASP A 163 -7.60 -5.78 4.87
C ASP A 163 -9.00 -6.34 5.14
N GLN A 164 -9.36 -7.38 4.40
CA GLN A 164 -10.50 -8.24 4.66
C GLN A 164 -10.02 -9.45 5.45
N LEU A 165 -10.04 -9.34 6.78
CA LEU A 165 -10.15 -10.53 7.60
C LEU A 165 -11.58 -11.03 7.37
N GLU A 166 -11.74 -12.14 6.65
CA GLU A 166 -13.03 -12.83 6.55
C GLU A 166 -13.45 -13.20 7.97
N VAL A 167 -14.30 -12.35 8.55
CA VAL A 167 -15.08 -12.70 9.73
C VAL A 167 -16.20 -13.58 9.18
N ASN A 168 -16.03 -14.89 9.31
CA ASN A 168 -17.10 -15.86 9.09
C ASN A 168 -18.31 -15.53 9.98
#